data_AF-A0A679J168-F1
#
_entry.id   AF-A0A679J168-F1
#
_cell.length_a   1.000
_cell.length_b   1.000
_cell.length_c   1.000
_cell.angle_alpha   90.00
_cell.angle_beta   90.00
_cell.angle_gamma   90.00
#
_symmetry.space_group_name_H-M   'P 1'
#
loop_
_entity.id
_entity.type
_entity.pdbx_description
1 polymer ?
#
loop_
_entity_poly.entity_id
_entity_poly.type
_entity_poly.pdbx_seq_one_letter_code
_entity_poly.pdbx_strand_id
1 'polypeptide(L)'
;MNKTRNAAIHGMGRRSMPVRGQAELGRDAARLLAALDEEGAYALPDPLTEGEIIVRSGGDGISVSSGRYGAQAGQALLSHDLAEQAAGRRARLTISAAGRARLRRDRAGRDTPYLAQHLDLEGTAEPTRPVRDASESPLAWMARRRDRDGSPLIDAACFEAGERLRRDMTMGALMPRLGSDWSGVKVDGGGPRDPSAGSDAMLAARQRVRAALSAVGSDLSGLLIDLCGFVKGLETIEAERRWPARSAKVVIRIALARLAEHYGMEREAVGPSRSRLRLWRERA
;
A
#
# COMPACT_ATOMS: atom_id res chain seq x y z
N MET A 1 -64.67 39.05 -12.44
CA MET A 1 -64.82 37.65 -12.02
C MET A 1 -63.52 36.92 -12.37
N ASN A 2 -62.81 36.39 -11.36
CA ASN A 2 -61.70 35.41 -11.30
C ASN A 2 -60.73 35.24 -12.52
N LYS A 3 -59.41 35.45 -12.45
CA LYS A 3 -58.34 35.15 -11.46
C LYS A 3 -57.91 33.67 -11.41
N THR A 4 -56.79 33.37 -12.08
CA THR A 4 -55.91 32.19 -11.86
C THR A 4 -54.51 32.61 -12.36
N ARG A 5 -53.67 33.29 -11.56
CA ARG A 5 -52.67 32.75 -10.60
C ARG A 5 -51.94 31.50 -11.11
N ASN A 6 -50.71 31.68 -11.59
CA ASN A 6 -49.66 30.71 -11.34
C ASN A 6 -48.33 31.44 -11.06
N ALA A 7 -47.76 31.16 -9.89
CA ALA A 7 -46.67 31.89 -9.28
C ALA A 7 -45.32 31.28 -9.69
N ALA A 8 -44.40 32.14 -10.15
CA ALA A 8 -43.00 31.81 -10.38
C ALA A 8 -42.29 31.63 -9.04
N ILE A 9 -42.00 30.38 -8.66
CA ILE A 9 -41.09 30.08 -7.56
C ILE A 9 -39.64 30.30 -8.03
N HIS A 10 -39.03 31.35 -7.49
CA HIS A 10 -37.61 31.66 -7.63
C HIS A 10 -36.78 30.56 -6.97
N GLY A 11 -36.13 29.73 -7.79
CA GLY A 11 -35.08 28.83 -7.35
C GLY A 11 -33.84 29.62 -6.94
N MET A 12 -33.71 29.87 -5.64
CA MET A 12 -32.53 30.46 -5.01
C MET A 12 -31.32 29.58 -5.33
N GLY A 13 -30.50 30.01 -6.29
CA GLY A 13 -29.24 29.34 -6.64
C GLY A 13 -28.37 29.21 -5.40
N ARG A 14 -28.14 27.98 -4.95
CA ARG A 14 -27.12 27.65 -3.96
C ARG A 14 -25.77 28.04 -4.55
N ARG A 15 -25.28 29.23 -4.20
CA ARG A 15 -23.89 29.62 -4.44
C ARG A 15 -23.02 28.64 -3.65
N SER A 16 -22.33 27.75 -4.36
CA SER A 16 -21.28 26.91 -3.81
C SER A 16 -20.26 27.81 -3.11
N MET A 17 -20.18 27.73 -1.79
CA MET A 17 -19.11 28.37 -1.05
C MET A 17 -17.80 27.66 -1.36
N PRO A 18 -16.70 28.38 -1.68
CA PRO A 18 -15.41 27.75 -1.85
C PRO A 18 -14.99 27.13 -0.52
N VAL A 19 -14.68 25.82 -0.56
CA VAL A 19 -14.04 25.10 0.55
C VAL A 19 -12.76 25.86 0.88
N ARG A 20 -12.62 26.29 2.15
CA ARG A 20 -11.49 27.10 2.64
C ARG A 20 -10.16 26.43 2.26
N GLY A 21 -9.24 27.28 1.79
CA GLY A 21 -8.01 26.94 1.07
C GLY A 21 -7.12 25.89 1.72
N GLN A 22 -6.72 24.91 0.91
CA GLN A 22 -5.40 24.31 1.02
C GLN A 22 -4.41 25.45 0.71
N ALA A 23 -3.75 26.02 1.72
CA ALA A 23 -2.65 26.93 1.46
C ALA A 23 -1.58 26.15 0.68
N GLU A 24 -1.34 26.52 -0.57
CA GLU A 24 -0.30 25.89 -1.39
C GLU A 24 1.06 26.15 -0.72
N LEU A 25 1.76 25.09 -0.32
CA LEU A 25 3.14 25.21 0.13
C LEU A 25 3.98 25.81 -1.00
N GLY A 26 4.79 26.81 -0.68
CA GLY A 26 5.81 27.31 -1.59
C GLY A 26 6.77 26.18 -2.00
N ARG A 27 7.36 26.30 -3.20
CA ARG A 27 8.27 25.29 -3.79
C ARG A 27 9.39 24.86 -2.83
N ASP A 28 9.98 25.82 -2.10
CA ASP A 28 11.09 25.53 -1.19
C ASP A 28 10.65 24.73 0.05
N ALA A 29 9.46 25.01 0.60
CA ALA A 29 8.90 24.25 1.71
C ALA A 29 8.54 22.82 1.28
N ALA A 30 8.01 22.63 0.06
CA ALA A 30 7.76 21.30 -0.50
C ALA A 30 9.07 20.50 -0.69
N ARG A 31 10.14 21.13 -1.19
CA ARG A 31 11.45 20.49 -1.33
C ARG A 31 12.08 20.13 0.01
N LEU A 32 11.95 21.00 1.02
CA LEU A 32 12.40 20.74 2.38
C LEU A 32 11.64 19.55 2.99
N LEU A 33 10.31 19.52 2.83
CA LEU A 33 9.47 18.44 3.33
C LEU A 33 9.89 17.08 2.73
N ALA A 34 10.15 17.04 1.42
CA ALA A 34 10.63 15.84 0.74
C ALA A 34 11.99 15.37 1.25
N ALA A 35 12.92 16.30 1.53
CA ALA A 35 14.24 15.97 2.07
C ALA A 35 14.20 15.44 3.51
N LEU A 36 13.18 15.83 4.29
CA LEU A 36 12.98 15.32 5.66
C LEU A 36 12.31 13.93 5.71
N ASP A 37 11.85 13.39 4.57
CA ASP A 37 11.24 12.05 4.47
C ASP A 37 12.29 10.92 4.45
N GLU A 38 13.56 11.26 4.23
CA GLU A 38 14.66 10.30 4.31
C GLU A 38 14.84 9.75 5.73
N GLU A 39 15.20 8.47 5.85
CA GLU A 39 15.38 7.81 7.14
C GLU A 39 16.51 8.48 7.96
N GLY A 40 16.18 8.90 9.19
CA GLY A 40 17.11 9.62 10.06
C GLY A 40 17.38 11.07 9.66
N ALA A 41 16.67 11.62 8.68
CA ALA A 41 16.86 12.99 8.24
C ALA A 41 16.36 14.02 9.25
N TYR A 42 17.08 15.14 9.36
CA TYR A 42 16.69 16.28 10.17
C TYR A 42 17.29 17.58 9.65
N ALA A 43 16.61 18.70 9.90
CA ALA A 43 17.10 20.04 9.59
C ALA A 43 17.55 20.79 10.85
N LEU A 44 18.58 21.61 10.70
CA LEU A 44 19.13 22.50 11.73
C LEU A 44 19.40 23.89 11.13
N PRO A 45 19.35 24.97 11.91
CA PRO A 45 19.91 26.26 11.47
C PRO A 45 21.37 26.13 11.05
N ASP A 46 21.75 26.79 9.95
CA ASP A 46 23.16 26.86 9.54
C ASP A 46 23.95 27.80 10.47
N PRO A 47 25.01 27.34 11.16
CA PRO A 47 25.87 28.23 11.95
C PRO A 47 26.69 29.20 11.09
N LEU A 48 26.86 28.95 9.79
CA LEU A 48 27.70 29.75 8.88
C LEU A 48 26.90 30.77 8.07
N THR A 49 25.58 30.64 8.01
CA THR A 49 24.74 31.51 7.17
C THR A 49 23.41 31.77 7.85
N GLU A 50 23.21 33.03 8.25
CA GLU A 50 21.98 33.44 8.94
C GLU A 50 20.77 33.31 8.01
N GLY A 51 19.66 32.78 8.55
CA GLY A 51 18.44 32.58 7.78
C GLY A 51 18.44 31.35 6.87
N GLU A 52 19.46 30.49 6.92
CA GLU A 52 19.46 29.18 6.25
C GLU A 52 19.31 28.02 7.24
N ILE A 53 18.78 26.91 6.74
CA ILE A 53 18.73 25.62 7.42
C ILE A 53 19.39 24.56 6.54
N ILE A 54 20.17 23.68 7.18
CA ILE A 54 20.83 22.54 6.54
C ILE A 54 20.08 21.27 6.90
N VAL A 55 19.71 20.48 5.89
CA VAL A 55 19.22 19.11 6.09
C VAL A 55 20.41 18.17 6.14
N ARG A 56 20.38 17.25 7.11
CA ARG A 56 21.36 16.17 7.26
C ARG A 56 20.64 14.84 7.20
N SER A 57 21.21 13.89 6.47
CA SER A 57 20.79 12.48 6.48
C SER A 57 21.98 11.53 6.72
N GLY A 58 21.71 10.30 7.14
CA GLY A 58 22.72 9.26 7.39
C GLY A 58 22.50 8.46 8.67
N GLY A 59 22.56 7.13 8.54
CA GLY A 59 22.24 6.15 9.59
C GLY A 59 23.41 5.41 10.23
N ASP A 60 24.68 5.79 10.00
CA ASP A 60 25.85 5.03 10.48
C ASP A 60 27.05 5.94 10.88
N GLY A 61 26.79 7.03 11.60
CA GLY A 61 27.84 7.82 12.26
C GLY A 61 28.48 8.95 11.44
N ILE A 62 28.18 9.07 10.13
CA ILE A 62 28.57 10.21 9.29
C ILE A 62 27.30 10.89 8.77
N SER A 63 26.99 12.09 9.27
CA SER A 63 25.89 12.91 8.73
C SER A 63 26.38 13.67 7.50
N VAL A 64 25.79 13.41 6.33
CA VAL A 64 26.07 14.16 5.10
C VAL A 64 25.01 15.24 4.94
N SER A 65 25.41 16.43 4.47
CA SER A 65 24.47 17.51 4.14
C SER A 65 23.69 17.12 2.89
N SER A 66 22.39 16.93 3.03
CA SER A 66 21.46 16.57 1.94
C SER A 66 20.78 17.79 1.29
N GLY A 67 21.02 19.00 1.80
CA GLY A 67 20.61 20.24 1.13
C GLY A 67 20.60 21.48 2.03
N ARG A 68 20.52 22.66 1.42
CA ARG A 68 20.34 23.96 2.08
C ARG A 68 19.00 24.58 1.68
N TYR A 69 18.31 25.17 2.64
CA TYR A 69 16.98 25.76 2.46
C TYR A 69 16.88 27.05 3.27
N GLY A 70 15.99 27.97 2.88
CA GLY A 70 15.72 29.16 3.69
C GLY A 70 14.96 28.82 4.97
N ALA A 71 15.21 29.55 6.06
CA ALA A 71 14.50 29.39 7.34
C ALA A 71 12.99 29.59 7.21
N GLN A 72 12.53 30.41 6.25
CA GLN A 72 11.12 30.58 5.94
C GLN A 72 10.44 29.28 5.49
N ALA A 73 11.17 28.39 4.80
CA ALA A 73 10.64 27.09 4.41
C ALA A 73 10.39 26.20 5.64
N GLY A 74 11.32 26.19 6.61
CA GLY A 74 11.15 25.49 7.87
C GLY A 74 9.97 26.05 8.69
N GLN A 75 9.83 27.38 8.73
CA GLN A 75 8.74 28.03 9.45
C GLN A 75 7.37 27.75 8.81
N ALA A 76 7.30 27.69 7.48
CA ALA A 76 6.08 27.29 6.77
C ALA A 76 5.68 25.84 7.10
N LEU A 77 6.64 24.91 7.20
CA LEU A 77 6.33 23.53 7.61
C LEU A 77 5.81 23.46 9.05
N LEU A 78 6.39 24.23 9.97
CA LEU A 78 5.89 24.31 11.35
C LEU A 78 4.48 24.90 11.42
N SER A 79 4.18 25.97 10.68
CA SER A 79 2.84 26.59 10.70
C SER A 79 1.72 25.71 10.13
N HIS A 80 2.08 24.68 9.36
CA HIS A 80 1.15 23.71 8.79
C HIS A 80 1.19 22.35 9.49
N ASP A 81 1.87 22.24 10.64
CA ASP A 81 2.08 20.99 11.38
C ASP A 81 2.75 19.88 10.55
N LEU A 82 3.53 20.22 9.52
CA LEU A 82 4.20 19.25 8.63
C LEU A 82 5.61 18.87 9.09
N ALA A 83 6.18 19.66 10.00
CA ALA A 83 7.41 19.34 10.70
C ALA A 83 7.21 19.56 12.20
N GLU A 84 7.99 18.86 13.00
CA GLU A 84 8.05 19.01 14.45
C GLU A 84 9.45 19.50 14.83
N GLN A 85 9.52 20.36 15.84
CA GLN A 85 10.78 20.83 16.39
C GLN A 85 11.09 20.08 17.69
N ALA A 86 12.16 19.30 17.71
CA ALA A 86 12.58 18.57 18.90
C ALA A 86 13.08 19.54 19.97
N ALA A 87 12.68 19.31 21.22
CA ALA A 87 13.16 20.05 22.37
C ALA A 87 14.67 19.79 22.58
N GLY A 88 15.49 20.84 22.50
CA GLY A 88 16.94 20.74 22.74
C GLY A 88 17.74 21.91 22.18
N ARG A 89 19.04 21.96 22.52
CA ARG A 89 19.99 23.05 22.21
C ARG A 89 20.15 23.40 20.73
N ARG A 90 19.73 22.53 19.80
CA ARG A 90 19.91 22.72 18.35
C ARG A 90 18.60 22.83 17.56
N ALA A 91 17.45 22.91 18.25
CA ALA A 91 16.13 23.17 17.65
C ALA A 91 15.87 22.34 16.37
N ARG A 92 16.11 21.03 16.47
CA ARG A 92 16.12 20.10 15.33
C ARG A 92 14.72 19.95 14.73
N LEU A 93 14.59 20.16 13.43
CA LEU A 93 13.34 19.94 12.69
C LEU A 93 13.32 18.54 12.08
N THR A 94 12.24 17.80 12.31
CA THR A 94 11.98 16.47 11.73
C THR A 94 10.60 16.44 11.11
N ILE A 95 10.38 15.59 10.10
CA ILE A 95 9.06 15.45 9.50
C ILE A 95 8.03 14.92 10.52
N SER A 96 6.86 15.56 10.58
CA SER A 96 5.76 15.14 11.46
C SER A 96 4.97 13.97 10.86
N ALA A 97 4.06 13.40 11.64
CA ALA A 97 3.09 12.42 11.10
C ALA A 97 2.22 13.02 9.98
N ALA A 98 1.79 14.28 10.12
CA ALA A 98 1.00 14.98 9.12
C ALA A 98 1.82 15.34 7.86
N GLY A 99 3.11 15.66 8.02
CA GLY A 99 4.08 15.85 6.94
C GLY A 99 4.25 14.59 6.09
N ARG A 100 4.50 13.45 6.74
CA ARG A 100 4.56 12.14 6.07
C ARG A 100 3.25 11.81 5.36
N ALA A 101 2.11 12.04 6.01
CA ALA A 101 0.80 11.84 5.38
C ALA A 101 0.59 12.74 4.16
N ARG A 102 1.07 13.99 4.18
CA ARG A 102 1.00 14.90 3.03
C ARG A 102 1.83 14.41 1.86
N LEU A 103 3.08 14.00 2.08
CA LEU A 103 3.91 13.43 1.01
C LEU A 103 3.29 12.19 0.39
N ARG A 104 2.68 11.32 1.20
CA ARG A 104 1.93 10.16 0.70
C ARG A 104 0.78 10.57 -0.22
N ARG A 105 0.01 11.62 0.14
CA ARG A 105 -1.06 12.16 -0.73
C ARG A 105 -0.52 12.75 -2.03
N ASP A 106 0.56 13.52 -1.96
CA ASP A 106 1.15 14.18 -3.14
C ASP A 106 1.76 13.13 -4.12
N ARG A 107 2.30 12.01 -3.61
CA ARG A 107 2.78 10.88 -4.42
C ARG A 107 1.65 10.04 -5.04
N ALA A 108 0.48 9.97 -4.40
CA ALA A 108 -0.63 9.10 -4.80
C ALA A 108 -1.49 9.65 -5.96
N GLY A 109 -1.21 10.86 -6.46
CA GLY A 109 -2.02 11.49 -7.51
C GLY A 109 -3.39 11.96 -7.00
N ARG A 110 -4.08 12.76 -7.83
CA ARG A 110 -5.23 13.60 -7.45
C ARG A 110 -6.51 12.83 -7.09
N ASP A 111 -6.58 11.53 -7.37
CA ASP A 111 -7.82 10.75 -7.36
C ASP A 111 -8.05 9.85 -6.12
N THR A 112 -7.09 9.72 -5.19
CA THR A 112 -7.25 8.87 -3.98
C THR A 112 -6.81 9.46 -2.62
N PRO A 113 -6.81 10.80 -2.39
CA PRO A 113 -6.15 11.41 -1.22
C PRO A 113 -6.79 11.12 0.16
N TYR A 114 -8.00 10.57 0.22
CA TYR A 114 -8.68 10.24 1.48
C TYR A 114 -8.42 8.79 1.93
N LEU A 115 -8.30 7.85 0.99
CA LEU A 115 -8.02 6.43 1.27
C LEU A 115 -6.61 6.23 1.86
N ALA A 116 -5.63 6.95 1.33
CA ALA A 116 -4.23 6.88 1.78
C ALA A 116 -3.99 7.39 3.21
N GLN A 117 -4.97 8.09 3.81
CA GLN A 117 -4.86 8.60 5.18
C GLN A 117 -5.10 7.51 6.22
N HIS A 118 -5.86 6.47 5.87
CA HIS A 118 -6.31 5.43 6.79
C HIS A 118 -5.83 4.02 6.41
N LEU A 119 -5.29 3.83 5.20
CA LEU A 119 -4.92 2.52 4.66
C LEU A 119 -3.46 2.50 4.20
N ASP A 120 -2.78 1.36 4.34
CA ASP A 120 -1.42 1.15 3.84
C ASP A 120 -1.46 0.66 2.39
N LEU A 121 -1.41 1.59 1.43
CA LEU A 121 -1.79 1.31 0.05
C LEU A 121 -0.67 0.66 -0.78
N GLU A 122 -0.87 -0.57 -1.26
CA GLU A 122 -0.05 -1.24 -2.28
C GLU A 122 -0.71 -1.17 -3.67
N GLY A 123 0.06 -0.77 -4.70
CA GLY A 123 -0.37 -0.67 -6.11
C GLY A 123 0.07 0.64 -6.79
N THR A 124 0.37 0.60 -8.09
CA THR A 124 0.54 1.81 -8.90
C THR A 124 -0.83 2.45 -9.15
N ALA A 125 -0.90 3.80 -9.14
CA ALA A 125 -2.09 4.58 -9.53
C ALA A 125 -2.34 4.50 -11.06
N GLU A 126 -2.28 3.30 -11.63
CA GLU A 126 -2.76 3.03 -12.97
C GLU A 126 -4.28 2.79 -12.90
N PRO A 127 -5.06 3.28 -13.88
CA PRO A 127 -6.53 3.20 -13.88
C PRO A 127 -7.07 1.75 -13.87
N THR A 128 -6.21 0.75 -14.08
CA THR A 128 -6.55 -0.67 -14.12
C THR A 128 -6.09 -1.45 -12.89
N ARG A 129 -5.34 -0.84 -11.95
CA ARG A 129 -4.78 -1.54 -10.79
C ARG A 129 -5.38 -1.00 -9.49
N PRO A 130 -6.22 -1.79 -8.79
CA PRO A 130 -6.84 -1.32 -7.56
C PRO A 130 -5.79 -1.13 -6.47
N VAL A 131 -5.80 0.05 -5.87
CA VAL A 131 -4.96 0.45 -4.75
C VAL A 131 -5.54 -0.17 -3.46
N ARG A 132 -4.74 -0.89 -2.67
CA ARG A 132 -5.24 -1.77 -1.59
C ARG A 132 -4.50 -1.62 -0.26
N ASP A 133 -5.21 -1.71 0.86
CA ASP A 133 -4.62 -1.81 2.20
C ASP A 133 -3.84 -3.13 2.42
N ALA A 134 -2.53 -3.04 2.64
CA ALA A 134 -1.63 -4.12 3.00
C ALA A 134 -1.75 -4.53 4.48
N SER A 135 -2.43 -3.74 5.31
CA SER A 135 -2.72 -4.05 6.71
C SER A 135 -3.84 -5.09 6.87
N GLU A 136 -4.74 -5.19 5.88
CA GLU A 136 -5.91 -6.09 5.88
C GLU A 136 -5.68 -7.44 5.18
N SER A 137 -4.54 -7.67 4.52
CA SER A 137 -4.26 -8.94 3.83
C SER A 137 -3.65 -10.00 4.76
N PRO A 138 -4.29 -11.17 4.98
CA PRO A 138 -3.74 -12.24 5.79
C PRO A 138 -2.42 -12.78 5.22
N LEU A 139 -2.25 -12.75 3.89
CA LEU A 139 -0.98 -13.08 3.24
C LEU A 139 0.13 -12.09 3.62
N ALA A 140 -0.17 -10.80 3.62
CA ALA A 140 0.81 -9.76 3.98
C ALA A 140 1.20 -9.87 5.48
N TRP A 141 0.25 -10.19 6.35
CA TRP A 141 0.54 -10.51 7.75
C TRP A 141 1.47 -11.73 7.88
N MET A 142 1.22 -12.80 7.12
CA MET A 142 2.06 -14.01 7.16
C MET A 142 3.48 -13.75 6.64
N ALA A 143 3.63 -12.92 5.61
CA ALA A 143 4.94 -12.55 5.06
C ALA A 143 5.76 -11.68 6.01
N ARG A 144 5.11 -10.75 6.73
CA ARG A 144 5.78 -9.87 7.72
C ARG A 144 6.12 -10.60 9.02
N ARG A 145 5.25 -11.50 9.48
CA ARG A 145 5.41 -12.16 10.78
C ARG A 145 6.60 -13.12 10.76
N ARG A 146 7.49 -12.97 11.75
CA ARG A 146 8.64 -13.85 11.95
C ARG A 146 8.29 -15.00 12.89
N ASP A 147 8.85 -16.17 12.64
CA ASP A 147 8.83 -17.29 13.56
C ASP A 147 9.92 -17.16 14.64
N ARG A 148 10.05 -18.20 15.48
CA ARG A 148 11.06 -18.24 16.55
C ARG A 148 12.49 -18.13 16.02
N ASP A 149 12.71 -18.59 14.79
CA ASP A 149 14.01 -18.65 14.15
C ASP A 149 14.28 -17.39 13.30
N GLY A 150 13.39 -16.38 13.39
CA GLY A 150 13.50 -15.11 12.69
C GLY A 150 13.09 -15.15 11.22
N SER A 151 12.56 -16.28 10.74
CA SER A 151 12.16 -16.47 9.34
C SER A 151 10.71 -16.05 9.11
N PRO A 152 10.35 -15.49 7.94
CA PRO A 152 8.94 -15.24 7.61
C PRO A 152 8.10 -16.52 7.65
N LEU A 153 6.79 -16.39 7.94
CA LEU A 153 5.90 -17.57 7.92
C LEU A 153 5.70 -18.13 6.50
N ILE A 154 5.75 -17.27 5.49
CA ILE A 154 5.72 -17.61 4.07
C ILE A 154 6.84 -16.85 3.35
N ASP A 155 7.52 -17.51 2.42
CA ASP A 155 8.55 -16.88 1.60
C ASP A 155 7.93 -15.97 0.51
N ALA A 156 8.79 -15.22 -0.20
CA ALA A 156 8.35 -14.30 -1.25
C ALA A 156 7.63 -15.02 -2.40
N ALA A 157 8.04 -16.25 -2.73
CA ALA A 157 7.42 -17.07 -3.77
C ALA A 157 5.97 -17.45 -3.37
N CYS A 158 5.77 -17.91 -2.13
CA CYS A 158 4.44 -18.23 -1.60
C CYS A 158 3.54 -16.98 -1.55
N PHE A 159 4.08 -15.83 -1.15
CA PHE A 159 3.33 -14.57 -1.12
C PHE A 159 2.88 -14.14 -2.53
N GLU A 160 3.80 -14.10 -3.49
CA GLU A 160 3.51 -13.72 -4.88
C GLU A 160 2.55 -14.72 -5.54
N ALA A 161 2.68 -16.02 -5.23
CA ALA A 161 1.76 -17.04 -5.71
C ALA A 161 0.33 -16.79 -5.23
N GLY A 162 0.14 -16.51 -3.94
CA GLY A 162 -1.17 -16.18 -3.37
C GLY A 162 -1.76 -14.89 -3.97
N GLU A 163 -0.93 -13.85 -4.12
CA GLU A 163 -1.35 -12.57 -4.70
C GLU A 163 -1.64 -12.68 -6.21
N ARG A 164 -0.95 -13.55 -6.94
CA ARG A 164 -1.26 -13.90 -8.33
C ARG A 164 -2.60 -14.61 -8.45
N LEU A 165 -2.84 -15.62 -7.61
CA LEU A 165 -4.13 -16.32 -7.58
C LEU A 165 -5.28 -15.35 -7.29
N ARG A 166 -5.09 -14.43 -6.33
CA ARG A 166 -6.05 -13.36 -6.03
C ARG A 166 -6.32 -12.47 -7.25
N ARG A 167 -5.28 -12.01 -7.95
CA ARG A 167 -5.42 -11.20 -9.18
C ARG A 167 -6.22 -11.93 -10.25
N ASP A 168 -5.93 -13.21 -10.47
CA ASP A 168 -6.65 -14.04 -11.45
C ASP A 168 -8.12 -14.27 -11.05
N MET A 169 -8.41 -14.45 -9.75
CA MET A 169 -9.80 -14.55 -9.27
C MET A 169 -10.58 -13.25 -9.41
N THR A 170 -9.94 -12.10 -9.15
CA THR A 170 -10.55 -10.78 -9.38
C THR A 170 -10.83 -10.54 -10.86
N MET A 171 -9.85 -10.79 -11.75
CA MET A 171 -10.03 -10.67 -13.20
C MET A 171 -11.08 -11.66 -13.73
N GLY A 172 -11.18 -12.85 -13.15
CA GLY A 172 -12.18 -13.85 -13.48
C GLY A 172 -13.60 -13.54 -12.97
N ALA A 173 -13.78 -12.43 -12.24
CA ALA A 173 -15.01 -12.11 -11.52
C ALA A 173 -15.51 -13.26 -10.62
N LEU A 174 -14.58 -13.94 -9.95
CA LEU A 174 -14.84 -15.07 -9.04
C LEU A 174 -14.91 -14.65 -7.56
N MET A 175 -14.74 -13.35 -7.28
CA MET A 175 -14.78 -12.81 -5.91
C MET A 175 -16.22 -12.50 -5.48
N PRO A 176 -16.54 -12.63 -4.17
CA PRO A 176 -17.84 -12.24 -3.65
C PRO A 176 -18.07 -10.75 -3.89
N ARG A 177 -19.26 -10.40 -4.41
CA ARG A 177 -19.66 -9.01 -4.58
C ARG A 177 -20.17 -8.49 -3.23
N LEU A 178 -19.35 -7.73 -2.51
CA LEU A 178 -19.81 -7.00 -1.33
C LEU A 178 -20.35 -5.62 -1.77
N GLY A 179 -21.67 -5.52 -1.94
CA GLY A 179 -22.38 -4.25 -2.13
C GLY A 179 -23.15 -4.09 -3.44
N SER A 180 -24.07 -3.12 -3.44
CA SER A 180 -24.85 -2.71 -4.61
C SER A 180 -23.94 -2.09 -5.67
N ASP A 181 -24.17 -2.50 -6.92
CA ASP A 181 -23.42 -2.01 -8.07
C ASP A 181 -23.90 -0.60 -8.45
N TRP A 182 -23.11 0.41 -8.11
CA TRP A 182 -23.33 1.81 -8.50
C TRP A 182 -22.54 2.20 -9.76
N SER A 183 -21.87 1.25 -10.42
CA SER A 183 -21.03 1.51 -11.61
C SER A 183 -21.83 1.65 -12.91
N GLY A 184 -23.16 1.51 -12.84
CA GLY A 184 -24.05 1.47 -14.00
C GLY A 184 -24.30 2.80 -14.73
N VAL A 185 -23.68 3.92 -14.36
CA VAL A 185 -23.86 5.18 -15.09
C VAL A 185 -22.51 5.85 -15.34
N LYS A 186 -21.79 5.35 -16.36
CA LYS A 186 -20.66 6.05 -16.96
C LYS A 186 -21.18 6.73 -18.24
N VAL A 187 -21.48 8.03 -18.14
CA VAL A 187 -22.04 8.86 -19.24
C VAL A 187 -20.94 9.42 -20.15
N ASP A 188 -19.67 9.19 -19.81
CA ASP A 188 -18.56 9.58 -20.68
C ASP A 188 -18.32 8.45 -21.68
N GLY A 189 -18.72 8.66 -22.95
CA GLY A 189 -18.74 7.71 -24.07
C GLY A 189 -17.42 7.03 -24.47
N GLY A 190 -16.45 6.91 -23.57
CA GLY A 190 -15.31 5.99 -23.65
C GLY A 190 -15.70 4.62 -23.08
N GLY A 191 -16.56 3.89 -23.80
CA GLY A 191 -16.77 2.46 -23.54
C GLY A 191 -15.49 1.66 -23.83
N PRO A 192 -15.35 0.43 -23.29
CA PRO A 192 -14.22 -0.43 -23.60
C PRO A 192 -14.03 -0.53 -25.13
N ARG A 193 -12.78 -0.32 -25.60
CA ARG A 193 -12.39 -0.74 -26.95
C ARG A 193 -12.54 -2.25 -26.99
N ASP A 194 -13.66 -2.70 -27.57
CA ASP A 194 -14.09 -4.08 -27.72
C ASP A 194 -14.53 -4.82 -26.42
N PRO A 195 -15.85 -4.96 -26.19
CA PRO A 195 -16.41 -5.82 -25.14
C PRO A 195 -15.95 -7.29 -25.20
N SER A 196 -15.54 -7.79 -26.38
CA SER A 196 -15.03 -9.15 -26.56
C SER A 196 -13.70 -9.35 -25.85
N ALA A 197 -12.78 -8.37 -25.92
CA ALA A 197 -11.46 -8.45 -25.31
C ALA A 197 -11.53 -8.56 -23.77
N GLY A 198 -12.50 -7.89 -23.14
CA GLY A 198 -12.76 -8.03 -21.70
C GLY A 198 -13.30 -9.42 -21.32
N SER A 199 -14.10 -10.02 -22.20
CA SER A 199 -14.65 -11.37 -22.01
C SER A 199 -13.57 -12.45 -22.15
N ASP A 200 -12.68 -12.32 -23.12
CA ASP A 200 -11.56 -13.25 -23.34
C ASP A 200 -10.54 -13.20 -22.19
N ALA A 201 -10.20 -12.01 -21.71
CA ALA A 201 -9.32 -11.83 -20.56
C ALA A 201 -9.90 -12.47 -19.28
N MET A 202 -11.21 -12.31 -19.05
CA MET A 202 -11.92 -12.94 -17.94
C MET A 202 -11.96 -14.47 -18.06
N LEU A 203 -12.21 -15.00 -19.26
CA LEU A 203 -12.19 -16.45 -19.53
C LEU A 203 -10.78 -17.03 -19.31
N ALA A 204 -9.75 -16.37 -19.81
CA ALA A 204 -8.36 -16.79 -19.60
C ALA A 204 -7.98 -16.77 -18.12
N ALA A 205 -8.41 -15.75 -17.36
CA ALA A 205 -8.21 -15.69 -15.92
C ALA A 205 -8.90 -16.86 -15.20
N ARG A 206 -10.15 -17.19 -15.55
CA ARG A 206 -10.87 -18.35 -14.99
C ARG A 206 -10.16 -19.66 -15.28
N GLN A 207 -9.60 -19.83 -16.48
CA GLN A 207 -8.82 -21.02 -16.84
C GLN A 207 -7.55 -21.13 -15.98
N ARG A 208 -6.81 -20.04 -15.78
CA ARG A 208 -5.64 -20.02 -14.90
C ARG A 208 -5.99 -20.36 -13.45
N VAL A 209 -7.09 -19.81 -12.91
CA VAL A 209 -7.57 -20.16 -11.55
C VAL A 209 -7.88 -21.65 -11.45
N ARG A 210 -8.63 -22.21 -12.42
CA ARG A 210 -8.96 -23.65 -12.42
C ARG A 210 -7.72 -24.52 -12.49
N ALA A 211 -6.76 -24.18 -13.33
CA ALA A 211 -5.49 -24.90 -13.45
C ALA A 211 -4.70 -24.87 -12.13
N ALA A 212 -4.59 -23.71 -11.51
CA ALA A 212 -3.89 -23.54 -10.25
C ALA A 212 -4.53 -24.33 -9.10
N LEU A 213 -5.85 -24.24 -8.94
CA LEU A 213 -6.57 -25.00 -7.90
C LEU A 213 -6.48 -26.52 -8.14
N SER A 214 -6.60 -26.96 -9.39
CA SER A 214 -6.42 -28.38 -9.76
C SER A 214 -5.03 -28.89 -9.38
N ALA A 215 -3.96 -28.12 -9.64
CA ALA A 215 -2.59 -28.49 -9.31
C ALA A 215 -2.34 -28.55 -7.79
N VAL A 216 -2.98 -27.67 -7.01
CA VAL A 216 -2.86 -27.68 -5.55
C VAL A 216 -3.61 -28.86 -4.92
N GLY A 217 -4.72 -29.28 -5.54
CA GLY A 217 -5.57 -30.40 -5.14
C GLY A 217 -6.86 -29.97 -4.44
N SER A 218 -7.89 -30.82 -4.52
CA SER A 218 -9.25 -30.54 -4.02
C SER A 218 -9.29 -30.16 -2.54
N ASP A 219 -8.48 -30.82 -1.72
CA ASP A 219 -8.50 -30.67 -0.26
C ASP A 219 -8.00 -29.29 0.19
N LEU A 220 -7.10 -28.70 -0.60
CA LEU A 220 -6.44 -27.43 -0.31
C LEU A 220 -6.98 -26.27 -1.17
N SER A 221 -7.70 -26.57 -2.24
CA SER A 221 -8.29 -25.56 -3.13
C SER A 221 -9.25 -24.63 -2.39
N GLY A 222 -10.15 -25.18 -1.58
CA GLY A 222 -11.09 -24.39 -0.79
C GLY A 222 -10.38 -23.44 0.18
N LEU A 223 -9.25 -23.89 0.76
CA LEU A 223 -8.45 -23.08 1.68
C LEU A 223 -7.84 -21.86 0.97
N LEU A 224 -7.31 -22.04 -0.24
CA LEU A 224 -6.75 -20.94 -1.02
C LEU A 224 -7.82 -19.95 -1.50
N ILE A 225 -9.03 -20.42 -1.81
CA ILE A 225 -10.16 -19.54 -2.14
C ILE A 225 -10.54 -18.68 -0.92
N ASP A 226 -10.66 -19.30 0.26
CA ASP A 226 -10.97 -18.59 1.50
C ASP A 226 -9.90 -17.54 1.85
N LEU A 227 -8.62 -17.92 1.74
CA LEU A 227 -7.49 -17.08 2.12
C LEU A 227 -7.20 -15.97 1.10
N CYS A 228 -7.04 -16.34 -0.18
CA CYS A 228 -6.60 -15.41 -1.22
C CYS A 228 -7.79 -14.65 -1.82
N GLY A 229 -8.96 -15.29 -1.88
CA GLY A 229 -10.16 -14.74 -2.50
C GLY A 229 -11.04 -13.99 -1.51
N PHE A 230 -11.51 -14.68 -0.48
CA PHE A 230 -12.38 -14.09 0.54
C PHE A 230 -11.61 -13.33 1.62
N VAL A 231 -10.28 -13.40 1.60
CA VAL A 231 -9.41 -12.66 2.52
C VAL A 231 -9.71 -13.03 3.99
N LYS A 232 -10.15 -14.26 4.23
CA LYS A 232 -10.51 -14.72 5.58
C LYS A 232 -9.28 -14.79 6.48
N GLY A 233 -9.44 -14.35 7.73
CA GLY A 233 -8.43 -14.50 8.77
C GLY A 233 -8.19 -15.97 9.12
N LEU A 234 -7.00 -16.30 9.61
CA LEU A 234 -6.63 -17.67 9.96
C LEU A 234 -7.57 -18.27 11.01
N GLU A 235 -7.98 -17.50 12.01
CA GLU A 235 -8.91 -17.95 13.06
C GLU A 235 -10.29 -18.30 12.51
N THR A 236 -10.80 -17.50 11.56
CA THR A 236 -12.06 -17.78 10.86
C THR A 236 -11.97 -19.07 10.05
N ILE A 237 -10.85 -19.27 9.34
CA ILE A 237 -10.59 -20.49 8.57
C ILE A 237 -10.56 -21.71 9.50
N GLU A 238 -9.92 -21.60 10.67
CA GLU A 238 -9.87 -22.69 11.67
C GLU A 238 -11.27 -23.03 12.19
N ALA A 239 -12.06 -22.01 12.55
CA ALA A 239 -13.40 -22.19 13.07
C ALA A 239 -14.33 -22.86 12.05
N GLU A 240 -14.36 -22.37 10.80
CA GLU A 240 -15.23 -22.91 9.75
C GLU A 240 -14.86 -24.34 9.36
N ARG A 241 -13.56 -24.67 9.38
CA ARG A 241 -13.05 -26.02 9.04
C ARG A 241 -12.98 -26.96 10.24
N ARG A 242 -13.36 -26.50 11.44
CA ARG A 242 -13.26 -27.22 12.72
C ARG A 242 -11.85 -27.77 12.98
N TRP A 243 -10.84 -26.98 12.63
CA TRP A 243 -9.46 -27.33 12.89
C TRP A 243 -9.06 -26.96 14.33
N PRO A 244 -8.13 -27.69 14.96
CA PRO A 244 -7.56 -27.27 16.24
C PRO A 244 -6.90 -25.89 16.11
N ALA A 245 -6.93 -25.11 17.19
CA ALA A 245 -6.35 -23.78 17.21
C ALA A 245 -4.88 -23.79 16.75
N ARG A 246 -4.50 -22.78 15.94
CA ARG A 246 -3.16 -22.57 15.38
C ARG A 246 -2.72 -23.60 14.33
N SER A 247 -3.63 -24.42 13.82
CA SER A 247 -3.34 -25.41 12.77
C SER A 247 -3.36 -24.82 11.36
N ALA A 248 -4.13 -23.77 11.10
CA ALA A 248 -4.30 -23.23 9.75
C ALA A 248 -2.97 -22.76 9.15
N LYS A 249 -2.09 -22.17 9.97
CA LYS A 249 -0.77 -21.72 9.54
C LYS A 249 0.00 -22.80 8.79
N VAL A 250 0.04 -24.03 9.30
CA VAL A 250 0.82 -25.12 8.69
C VAL A 250 0.20 -25.55 7.37
N VAL A 251 -1.12 -25.73 7.34
CA VAL A 251 -1.83 -26.18 6.14
C VAL A 251 -1.79 -25.12 5.04
N ILE A 252 -1.91 -23.84 5.40
CA ILE A 252 -1.77 -22.73 4.45
C ILE A 252 -0.38 -22.71 3.82
N ARG A 253 0.69 -22.92 4.59
CA ARG A 253 2.05 -23.00 4.04
C ARG A 253 2.20 -24.12 3.02
N ILE A 254 1.60 -25.28 3.28
CA ILE A 254 1.60 -26.42 2.35
C ILE A 254 0.84 -26.06 1.06
N ALA A 255 -0.34 -25.45 1.19
CA ALA A 255 -1.14 -25.04 0.05
C ALA A 255 -0.44 -23.98 -0.83
N LEU A 256 0.17 -22.97 -0.20
CA LEU A 256 0.91 -21.92 -0.92
C LEU A 256 2.20 -22.43 -1.56
N ALA A 257 2.90 -23.39 -0.94
CA ALA A 257 4.07 -24.01 -1.54
C ALA A 257 3.70 -24.76 -2.83
N ARG A 258 2.64 -25.56 -2.82
CA ARG A 258 2.13 -26.23 -4.04
C ARG A 258 1.68 -25.23 -5.10
N LEU A 259 1.08 -24.12 -4.68
CA LEU A 259 0.67 -23.05 -5.60
C LEU A 259 1.88 -22.37 -6.24
N ALA A 260 2.93 -22.09 -5.46
CA ALA A 260 4.17 -21.53 -5.97
C ALA A 260 4.86 -22.48 -6.97
N GLU A 261 4.91 -23.78 -6.65
CA GLU A 261 5.39 -24.81 -7.56
C GLU A 261 4.61 -24.82 -8.89
N HIS A 262 3.28 -24.75 -8.84
CA HIS A 262 2.45 -24.65 -10.05
C HIS A 262 2.78 -23.42 -10.90
N TYR A 263 3.07 -22.28 -10.27
CA TYR A 263 3.44 -21.07 -10.98
C TYR A 263 4.91 -21.00 -11.40
N GLY A 264 5.72 -22.02 -11.10
CA GLY A 264 7.16 -22.02 -11.36
C GLY A 264 7.90 -20.96 -10.54
N MET A 265 7.37 -20.59 -9.37
CA MET A 265 8.00 -19.63 -8.47
C MET A 265 8.92 -20.39 -7.52
N GLU A 266 10.22 -20.28 -7.74
CA GLU A 266 11.22 -20.93 -6.89
C GLU A 266 11.53 -20.09 -5.65
N ARG A 267 11.90 -20.78 -4.55
CA ARG A 267 12.54 -20.10 -3.41
C ARG A 267 13.87 -19.55 -3.87
N GLU A 268 13.99 -18.24 -3.93
CA GLU A 268 15.30 -17.61 -3.96
C GLU A 268 16.02 -18.00 -2.66
N ALA A 269 17.00 -18.91 -2.76
CA ALA A 269 17.79 -19.34 -1.63
C ALA A 269 18.72 -18.18 -1.23
N VAL A 270 18.23 -17.29 -0.37
CA VAL A 270 19.05 -16.22 0.21
C VAL A 270 19.95 -16.87 1.26
N GLY A 271 21.18 -17.19 0.84
CA GLY A 271 22.25 -17.57 1.76
C GLY A 271 22.53 -16.45 2.77
N PRO A 272 23.10 -16.75 3.95
CA PRO A 272 23.47 -15.73 4.91
C PRO A 272 24.33 -14.64 4.24
N SER A 273 24.06 -13.36 4.52
CA SER A 273 24.79 -12.21 3.94
C SER A 273 26.31 -12.26 4.18
N ARG A 274 26.76 -13.13 5.10
CA ARG A 274 28.15 -13.55 5.24
C ARG A 274 28.21 -15.06 5.47
N SER A 275 28.86 -15.78 4.57
CA SER A 275 29.34 -17.14 4.87
C SER A 275 30.60 -17.03 5.73
N ARG A 276 30.66 -17.75 6.86
CA ARG A 276 31.92 -17.91 7.59
C ARG A 276 32.83 -18.80 6.71
N LEU A 277 33.94 -18.25 6.24
CA LEU A 277 35.03 -19.02 5.63
C LEU A 277 35.44 -20.14 6.60
N ARG A 278 35.05 -21.37 6.30
CA ARG A 278 35.57 -22.55 7.00
C ARG A 278 36.91 -22.88 6.35
N LEU A 279 37.99 -22.44 6.99
CA LEU A 279 39.33 -22.91 6.67
C LEU A 279 39.40 -24.41 6.98
N TRP A 280 39.51 -25.22 5.94
CA TRP A 280 40.00 -26.58 6.05
C TRP A 280 41.45 -26.52 6.49
N ARG A 281 41.71 -26.71 7.80
CA ARG A 281 43.05 -27.08 8.25
C ARG A 281 43.13 -28.60 8.18
N GLU A 282 43.88 -29.09 7.21
CA GLU A 282 44.38 -30.46 7.20
C GLU A 282 45.17 -30.67 8.50
N ARG A 283 44.73 -31.65 9.30
CA ARG A 283 45.51 -32.14 10.43
C ARG A 283 46.57 -33.07 9.82
N ALA A 284 47.82 -32.60 9.85
CA ALA A 284 49.00 -33.46 9.75
C ALA A 284 49.09 -34.37 10.99
#